data_AF-A0ABC8A3H9-F1
#
_entry.id   AF-A0ABC8A3H9-F1
#
_cell.length_a   1.000
_cell.length_b   1.000
_cell.length_c   1.000
_cell.angle_alpha   90.00
_cell.angle_beta   90.00
_cell.angle_gamma   90.00
#
_symmetry.space_group_name_H-M   'P 1'
#
loop_
_entity.id
_entity.type
_entity.pdbx_description
1 polymer ?
#
loop_
_entity_poly.entity_id
_entity_poly.type
_entity_poly.pdbx_seq_one_letter_code
_entity_poly.pdbx_strand_id
1 'polypeptide(L)'
;MFKKSDKKIKENDQESNAAFEEFFNQVLKKMPARSAKIISSSLTVSKAKAEQLLASNSQKFDHLFDEFLVGVDSQTRRKCHETIHFATLTAAIVGFSPIPFSDAVLLVPIQLTMMMRLYKIFGASWSEALAKGITKELVVVGLGRSLVGNVLKFVPAVGTIAGGAINATVATTITEALGWVTVKMLNDGEDIFNNVLTFEGQFKGLVSKLQKANKKK
;
A
#
# COMPACT_ATOMS: atom_id res chain seq x y z
N MET A 1 2.96 -38.37 -8.21
CA MET A 1 2.26 -37.13 -8.63
C MET A 1 2.44 -35.95 -7.65
N PHE A 2 2.86 -36.16 -6.40
CA PHE A 2 3.03 -35.10 -5.37
C PHE A 2 4.27 -34.18 -5.53
N LYS A 3 5.35 -34.62 -6.17
CA LYS A 3 6.62 -33.85 -6.28
C LYS A 3 6.55 -32.60 -7.19
N LYS A 4 5.59 -32.52 -8.12
CA LYS A 4 5.52 -31.45 -9.13
C LYS A 4 4.75 -30.23 -8.61
N SER A 5 3.77 -30.44 -7.74
CA SER A 5 3.01 -29.37 -7.07
C SER A 5 3.87 -28.68 -6.00
N ASP A 6 4.59 -29.43 -5.16
CA ASP A 6 5.48 -28.86 -4.15
C ASP A 6 6.64 -28.06 -4.75
N LYS A 7 7.15 -28.47 -5.92
CA LYS A 7 8.18 -27.73 -6.64
C LYS A 7 7.65 -26.42 -7.22
N LYS A 8 6.45 -26.44 -7.81
CA LYS A 8 5.80 -25.26 -8.40
C LYS A 8 5.38 -24.24 -7.33
N ILE A 9 4.97 -24.71 -6.16
CA ILE A 9 4.65 -23.85 -5.00
C ILE A 9 5.95 -23.20 -4.49
N LYS A 10 7.02 -23.96 -4.29
CA LYS A 10 8.32 -23.42 -3.85
C LYS A 10 8.95 -22.44 -4.85
N GLU A 11 8.84 -22.70 -6.16
CA GLU A 11 9.31 -21.77 -7.20
C GLU A 11 8.51 -20.46 -7.20
N ASN A 12 7.20 -20.54 -7.04
CA ASN A 12 6.31 -19.37 -7.00
C ASN A 12 6.48 -18.54 -5.71
N ASP A 13 6.76 -19.20 -4.56
CA ASP A 13 7.08 -18.54 -3.30
C ASP A 13 8.45 -17.84 -3.36
N GLN A 14 9.42 -18.43 -4.06
CA GLN A 14 10.76 -17.86 -4.19
C GLN A 14 10.79 -16.68 -5.17
N GLU A 15 10.01 -16.75 -6.27
CA GLU A 15 9.80 -15.64 -7.20
C GLU A 15 9.08 -14.46 -6.53
N SER A 16 8.01 -14.73 -5.77
CA SER A 16 7.28 -13.68 -5.04
C SER A 16 8.15 -13.02 -3.97
N ASN A 17 8.98 -13.79 -3.26
CA ASN A 17 9.95 -13.25 -2.31
C ASN A 17 10.99 -12.34 -3.00
N ALA A 18 11.53 -12.73 -4.15
CA ALA A 18 12.47 -11.89 -4.89
C ALA A 18 11.81 -10.58 -5.37
N ALA A 19 10.56 -10.66 -5.86
CA ALA A 19 9.79 -9.50 -6.29
C ALA A 19 9.45 -8.56 -5.13
N PHE A 20 9.15 -9.11 -3.96
CA PHE A 20 8.98 -8.34 -2.72
C PHE A 20 10.27 -7.63 -2.33
N GLU A 21 11.40 -8.32 -2.30
CA GLU A 21 12.69 -7.71 -1.94
C GLU A 21 13.08 -6.60 -2.93
N GLU A 22 12.80 -6.77 -4.23
CA GLU A 22 13.00 -5.70 -5.21
C GLU A 22 12.13 -4.48 -4.89
N PHE A 23 10.84 -4.67 -4.59
CA PHE A 23 9.94 -3.60 -4.18
C PHE A 23 10.45 -2.91 -2.92
N PHE A 24 10.77 -3.68 -1.90
CA PHE A 24 11.21 -3.21 -0.59
C PHE A 24 12.51 -2.39 -0.71
N ASN A 25 13.47 -2.87 -1.49
CA ASN A 25 14.72 -2.15 -1.75
C ASN A 25 14.50 -0.86 -2.55
N GLN A 26 13.57 -0.83 -3.50
CA GLN A 26 13.20 0.40 -4.20
C GLN A 26 12.62 1.44 -3.24
N VAL A 27 11.80 1.01 -2.28
CA VAL A 27 11.26 1.88 -1.23
C VAL A 27 12.37 2.39 -0.32
N LEU A 28 13.25 1.52 0.20
CA LEU A 28 14.32 1.91 1.11
C LEU A 28 15.25 2.96 0.50
N LYS A 29 15.55 2.87 -0.80
CA LYS A 29 16.35 3.87 -1.53
C LYS A 29 15.71 5.27 -1.55
N LYS A 30 14.40 5.36 -1.39
CA LYS A 30 13.62 6.61 -1.38
C LYS A 30 13.32 7.11 0.04
N MET A 31 13.74 6.39 1.07
CA MET A 31 13.55 6.76 2.48
C MET A 31 14.75 7.53 3.05
N PRO A 32 14.55 8.31 4.13
CA PRO A 32 15.66 8.88 4.88
C PRO A 32 16.62 7.79 5.40
N ALA A 33 17.92 8.01 5.30
CA ALA A 33 18.94 7.00 5.60
C ALA A 33 18.83 6.40 7.02
N ARG A 34 18.48 7.24 8.02
CA ARG A 34 18.27 6.78 9.40
C ARG A 34 17.09 5.81 9.51
N SER A 35 15.97 6.16 8.90
CA SER A 35 14.76 5.34 8.87
C SER A 35 15.01 4.02 8.14
N ALA A 36 15.64 4.06 6.97
CA ALA A 36 16.01 2.86 6.22
C ALA A 36 16.89 1.93 7.05
N LYS A 37 17.89 2.46 7.76
CA LYS A 37 18.76 1.66 8.65
C LYS A 37 17.98 0.99 9.79
N ILE A 38 17.08 1.72 10.45
CA ILE A 38 16.24 1.18 11.54
C ILE A 38 15.34 0.06 11.01
N ILE A 39 14.67 0.30 9.88
CA ILE A 39 13.78 -0.67 9.24
C ILE A 39 14.55 -1.93 8.86
N SER A 40 15.69 -1.81 8.17
CA SER A 40 16.52 -2.97 7.79
C SER A 40 17.01 -3.75 9.01
N SER A 41 17.38 -3.07 10.10
CA SER A 41 17.85 -3.73 11.33
C SER A 41 16.75 -4.51 12.08
N SER A 42 15.49 -4.11 11.90
CA SER A 42 14.32 -4.72 12.55
C SER A 42 13.46 -5.57 11.60
N LEU A 43 13.96 -5.78 10.36
CA LEU A 43 13.19 -6.36 9.26
C LEU A 43 12.66 -7.76 9.59
N THR A 44 13.51 -8.66 10.09
CA THR A 44 13.11 -10.04 10.36
C THR A 44 11.95 -10.13 11.34
N VAL A 45 12.02 -9.39 12.45
CA VAL A 45 10.98 -9.39 13.50
C VAL A 45 9.71 -8.68 13.00
N SER A 46 9.88 -7.56 12.31
CA SER A 46 8.75 -6.74 11.85
C SER A 46 8.02 -7.39 10.67
N LYS A 47 8.73 -8.08 9.77
CA LYS A 47 8.16 -8.82 8.63
C LYS A 47 7.27 -9.96 9.10
N ALA A 48 7.72 -10.79 10.06
CA ALA A 48 6.90 -11.87 10.60
C ALA A 48 5.59 -11.36 11.23
N LYS A 49 5.65 -10.27 12.00
CA LYS A 49 4.45 -9.63 12.59
C LYS A 49 3.54 -9.02 11.51
N ALA A 50 4.13 -8.43 10.47
CA ALA A 50 3.42 -7.84 9.36
C ALA A 50 2.68 -8.88 8.52
N GLU A 51 3.32 -10.02 8.22
CA GLU A 51 2.69 -11.15 7.53
C GLU A 51 1.54 -11.74 8.35
N GLN A 52 1.73 -11.92 9.66
CA GLN A 52 0.67 -12.40 10.56
C GLN A 52 -0.53 -11.44 10.60
N LEU A 53 -0.27 -10.13 10.64
CA LEU A 53 -1.30 -9.10 10.60
C LEU A 53 -2.08 -9.15 9.29
N LEU A 54 -1.38 -9.25 8.16
CA LEU A 54 -1.99 -9.31 6.83
C LEU A 54 -2.84 -10.57 6.66
N ALA A 55 -2.32 -11.74 7.02
CA ALA A 55 -3.06 -13.00 6.95
C ALA A 55 -4.38 -12.95 7.75
N SER A 56 -4.37 -12.24 8.89
CA SER A 56 -5.56 -12.04 9.73
C SER A 56 -6.60 -11.09 9.12
N ASN A 57 -6.18 -10.23 8.20
CA ASN A 57 -7.00 -9.17 7.61
C ASN A 57 -7.44 -9.46 6.16
N SER A 58 -6.66 -10.23 5.38
CA SER A 58 -6.97 -10.52 3.97
C SER A 58 -8.38 -11.09 3.79
N GLN A 59 -8.77 -12.11 4.55
CA GLN A 59 -10.12 -12.69 4.46
C GLN A 59 -11.25 -11.69 4.76
N LYS A 60 -10.98 -10.64 5.54
CA LYS A 60 -11.98 -9.62 5.88
C LYS A 60 -12.14 -8.58 4.78
N PHE A 61 -11.12 -8.37 3.96
CA PHE A 61 -11.09 -7.26 2.99
C PHE A 61 -11.21 -7.72 1.55
N ASP A 62 -10.97 -8.99 1.23
CA ASP A 62 -11.03 -9.52 -0.14
C ASP A 62 -12.32 -9.11 -0.90
N HIS A 63 -13.48 -9.28 -0.27
CA HIS A 63 -14.78 -8.93 -0.88
C HIS A 63 -15.02 -7.42 -1.04
N LEU A 64 -14.30 -6.57 -0.29
CA LEU A 64 -14.42 -5.10 -0.40
C LEU A 64 -13.72 -4.58 -1.65
N PHE A 65 -12.74 -5.35 -2.16
CA PHE A 65 -11.94 -4.96 -3.31
C PHE A 65 -12.47 -5.55 -4.62
N ASP A 66 -13.36 -6.55 -4.58
CA ASP A 66 -14.00 -7.08 -5.79
C ASP A 66 -14.74 -5.98 -6.59
N GLU A 67 -15.32 -4.99 -5.91
CA GLU A 67 -15.93 -3.80 -6.54
C GLU A 67 -14.91 -2.97 -7.34
N PHE A 68 -13.64 -2.93 -6.89
CA PHE A 68 -12.55 -2.18 -7.53
C PHE A 68 -11.88 -2.98 -8.66
N LEU A 69 -12.25 -4.25 -8.81
CA LEU A 69 -11.67 -5.20 -9.77
C LEU A 69 -12.60 -5.51 -10.94
N VAL A 70 -13.79 -4.90 -10.97
CA VAL A 70 -14.76 -5.09 -12.05
C VAL A 70 -14.13 -4.60 -13.37
N GLY A 71 -14.07 -5.49 -14.37
CA GLY A 71 -13.51 -5.18 -15.68
C GLY A 71 -12.00 -5.37 -15.83
N VAL A 72 -11.28 -5.65 -14.73
CA VAL A 72 -9.83 -5.91 -14.76
C VAL A 72 -9.58 -7.37 -15.17
N ASP A 73 -8.74 -7.61 -16.18
CA ASP A 73 -8.38 -8.97 -16.59
C ASP A 73 -7.61 -9.72 -15.50
N SER A 74 -7.65 -11.05 -15.54
CA SER A 74 -7.07 -11.90 -14.48
C SER A 74 -5.57 -11.71 -14.27
N GLN A 75 -4.80 -11.39 -15.32
CA GLN A 75 -3.36 -11.23 -15.23
C GLN A 75 -3.01 -9.87 -14.60
N THR A 76 -3.69 -8.81 -15.04
CA THR A 76 -3.59 -7.47 -14.47
C THR A 76 -4.01 -7.47 -13.00
N ARG A 77 -5.16 -8.09 -12.69
CA ARG A 77 -5.66 -8.25 -11.32
C ARG A 77 -4.62 -8.91 -10.41
N ARG A 78 -3.95 -9.98 -10.88
CA ARG A 78 -2.90 -10.66 -10.11
C ARG A 78 -1.71 -9.74 -9.83
N LYS A 79 -1.20 -9.03 -10.85
CA LYS A 79 -0.06 -8.09 -10.71
C LYS A 79 -0.39 -6.92 -9.80
N CYS A 80 -1.60 -6.38 -9.89
CA CYS A 80 -2.10 -5.32 -9.02
C CYS A 80 -2.17 -5.79 -7.57
N HIS A 81 -2.78 -6.94 -7.32
CA HIS A 81 -2.87 -7.52 -5.98
C HIS A 81 -1.49 -7.75 -5.37
N GLU A 82 -0.55 -8.31 -6.14
CA GLU A 82 0.83 -8.52 -5.67
C GLU A 82 1.54 -7.20 -5.32
N THR A 83 1.42 -6.19 -6.19
CA THR A 83 2.01 -4.87 -5.96
C THR A 83 1.43 -4.19 -4.70
N ILE A 84 0.11 -4.26 -4.52
CA ILE A 84 -0.58 -3.72 -3.34
C ILE A 84 -0.19 -4.51 -2.09
N HIS A 85 -0.08 -5.83 -2.19
CA HIS A 85 0.34 -6.68 -1.07
C HIS A 85 1.75 -6.33 -0.61
N PHE A 86 2.72 -6.17 -1.52
CA PHE A 86 4.08 -5.78 -1.15
C PHE A 86 4.15 -4.40 -0.49
N ALA A 87 3.38 -3.44 -1.01
CA ALA A 87 3.29 -2.11 -0.41
C ALA A 87 2.69 -2.18 0.99
N THR A 88 1.62 -2.94 1.17
CA THR A 88 0.91 -3.09 2.44
C THR A 88 1.75 -3.84 3.47
N LEU A 89 2.50 -4.87 3.05
CA LEU A 89 3.47 -5.58 3.88
C LEU A 89 4.61 -4.66 4.31
N THR A 90 5.14 -3.86 3.39
CA THR A 90 6.17 -2.86 3.70
C THR A 90 5.65 -1.80 4.67
N ALA A 91 4.40 -1.35 4.51
CA ALA A 91 3.76 -0.38 5.39
C ALA A 91 3.55 -0.96 6.80
N ALA A 92 3.15 -2.23 6.91
CA ALA A 92 3.07 -2.93 8.18
C ALA A 92 4.44 -3.09 8.85
N ILE A 93 5.49 -3.45 8.10
CA ILE A 93 6.88 -3.50 8.60
C ILE A 93 7.28 -2.15 9.20
N VAL A 94 6.99 -1.04 8.51
CA VAL A 94 7.24 0.31 9.03
C VAL A 94 6.39 0.60 10.26
N GLY A 95 5.10 0.22 10.27
CA GLY A 95 4.23 0.42 11.43
C GLY A 95 4.63 -0.38 12.67
N PHE A 96 5.25 -1.54 12.48
CA PHE A 96 5.84 -2.34 13.56
C PHE A 96 7.24 -1.88 13.99
N SER A 97 7.89 -1.03 13.19
CA SER A 97 9.20 -0.49 13.52
C SER A 97 9.10 0.45 14.74
N PRO A 98 10.20 0.67 15.47
CA PRO A 98 10.24 1.57 16.63
C PRO A 98 10.17 3.06 16.22
N ILE A 99 9.84 3.38 14.97
CA ILE A 99 9.74 4.75 14.49
C ILE A 99 8.38 5.33 14.89
N PRO A 100 8.35 6.53 15.51
CA PRO A 100 7.09 7.20 15.82
C PRO A 100 6.22 7.38 14.58
N PHE A 101 4.97 6.96 14.68
CA PHE A 101 4.00 7.12 13.58
C PHE A 101 3.70 8.60 13.27
N SER A 102 4.04 9.53 14.18
CA SER A 102 4.05 10.97 13.90
C SER A 102 4.83 11.31 12.64
N ASP A 103 5.83 10.48 12.28
CA ASP A 103 6.58 10.57 11.04
C ASP A 103 5.86 9.83 9.89
N ALA A 104 4.54 10.06 9.74
CA ALA A 104 3.68 9.51 8.69
C ALA A 104 4.23 9.68 7.25
N VAL A 105 5.19 10.58 7.08
CA VAL A 105 5.99 10.78 5.86
C VAL A 105 6.67 9.48 5.40
N LEU A 106 6.96 8.53 6.30
CA LEU A 106 7.59 7.25 5.92
C LEU A 106 6.69 6.34 5.09
N LEU A 107 5.36 6.53 5.10
CA LEU A 107 4.46 5.78 4.23
C LEU A 107 4.45 6.31 2.80
N VAL A 108 4.83 7.58 2.59
CA VAL A 108 4.76 8.23 1.29
C VAL A 108 5.66 7.52 0.25
N PRO A 109 6.94 7.19 0.51
CA PRO A 109 7.76 6.45 -0.45
C PRO A 109 7.18 5.09 -0.84
N ILE A 110 6.53 4.39 0.10
CA ILE A 110 5.87 3.10 -0.14
C ILE A 110 4.72 3.28 -1.11
N GLN A 111 3.83 4.21 -0.77
CA GLN A 111 2.62 4.52 -1.51
C GLN A 111 2.90 5.03 -2.92
N LEU A 112 3.88 5.92 -3.09
CA LEU A 112 4.30 6.38 -4.41
C LEU A 112 4.93 5.27 -5.23
N THR A 113 5.76 4.40 -4.63
CA THR A 113 6.37 3.27 -5.34
C THR A 113 5.32 2.27 -5.82
N MET A 114 4.32 2.00 -4.99
CA MET A 114 3.14 1.21 -5.35
C MET A 114 2.39 1.82 -6.53
N MET A 115 2.01 3.10 -6.45
CA MET A 115 1.28 3.78 -7.51
C MET A 115 2.06 3.80 -8.84
N MET A 116 3.37 4.09 -8.81
CA MET A 116 4.22 4.04 -10.01
C MET A 116 4.19 2.66 -10.68
N ARG A 117 4.23 1.56 -9.90
CA ARG A 117 4.14 0.20 -10.44
C ARG A 117 2.73 -0.11 -10.98
N LEU A 118 1.68 0.34 -10.31
CA LEU A 118 0.30 0.20 -10.79
C LEU A 118 0.09 0.93 -12.13
N TYR A 119 0.55 2.18 -12.26
CA TYR A 119 0.50 2.90 -13.53
C TYR A 119 1.21 2.12 -14.65
N LYS A 120 2.40 1.58 -14.37
CA LYS A 120 3.13 0.74 -15.34
C LYS A 120 2.36 -0.52 -15.74
N ILE A 121 1.64 -1.15 -14.81
CA ILE A 121 0.81 -2.34 -15.09
C ILE A 121 -0.32 -2.02 -16.09
N PHE A 122 -0.97 -0.86 -15.93
CA PHE A 122 -2.03 -0.39 -16.82
C PHE A 122 -1.51 0.28 -18.10
N GLY A 123 -0.19 0.31 -18.33
CA GLY A 123 0.40 1.00 -19.48
C GLY A 123 0.29 2.53 -19.42
N ALA A 124 -0.08 3.09 -18.28
CA ALA A 124 -0.21 4.52 -18.05
C ALA A 124 1.15 5.14 -17.65
N SER A 125 1.39 6.37 -18.09
CA SER A 125 2.63 7.11 -17.81
C SER A 125 2.47 7.95 -16.54
N TRP A 126 3.08 7.52 -15.43
CA TRP A 126 3.11 8.27 -14.17
C TRP A 126 3.66 9.69 -14.32
N SER A 127 4.69 9.88 -15.16
CA SER A 127 5.28 11.19 -15.41
C SER A 127 4.38 12.12 -16.22
N GLU A 128 3.66 11.57 -17.20
CA GLU A 128 2.69 12.36 -17.97
C GLU A 128 1.46 12.68 -17.13
N ALA A 129 1.01 11.73 -16.31
CA ALA A 129 -0.05 11.88 -15.34
C ALA A 129 0.25 13.07 -14.39
N LEU A 130 1.47 13.09 -13.83
CA LEU A 130 1.99 14.22 -13.05
C LEU A 130 2.10 15.53 -13.85
N ALA A 131 2.45 15.46 -15.13
CA ALA A 131 2.60 16.63 -15.99
C ALA A 131 1.26 17.26 -16.42
N LYS A 132 0.23 16.42 -16.58
CA LYS A 132 -1.13 16.81 -16.95
C LYS A 132 -1.89 17.40 -15.77
N GLY A 133 -1.60 16.96 -14.55
CA GLY A 133 -2.16 17.56 -13.33
C GLY A 133 -1.76 19.03 -13.15
N ILE A 134 -2.69 19.85 -12.64
CA ILE A 134 -2.54 21.30 -12.40
C ILE A 134 -1.22 21.59 -11.69
N THR A 135 -0.21 22.07 -12.43
CA THR A 135 1.22 22.22 -12.05
C THR A 135 1.82 21.09 -11.21
N LYS A 136 2.81 20.37 -11.77
CA LYS A 136 3.57 19.27 -11.13
C LYS A 136 3.88 19.47 -9.65
N GLU A 137 4.26 20.69 -9.25
CA GLU A 137 4.56 21.02 -7.85
C GLU A 137 3.32 21.00 -6.94
N LEU A 138 2.19 21.56 -7.36
CA LEU A 138 0.96 21.55 -6.58
C LEU A 138 0.40 20.14 -6.43
N VAL A 139 0.57 19.30 -7.44
CA VAL A 139 0.10 17.91 -7.44
C VAL A 139 0.98 17.01 -6.58
N VAL A 140 2.30 17.09 -6.72
CA VAL A 140 3.23 16.29 -5.89
C VAL A 140 3.14 16.71 -4.43
N VAL A 141 3.09 18.02 -4.16
CA VAL A 141 2.92 18.54 -2.80
C VAL A 141 1.51 18.25 -2.28
N GLY A 142 0.49 18.34 -3.14
CA GLY A 142 -0.91 18.08 -2.80
C GLY A 142 -1.17 16.62 -2.45
N LEU A 143 -0.68 15.67 -3.25
CA LEU A 143 -0.77 14.25 -2.92
C LEU A 143 0.12 13.88 -1.75
N GLY A 144 1.35 14.39 -1.68
CA GLY A 144 2.19 14.16 -0.49
C GLY A 144 1.49 14.61 0.80
N ARG A 145 0.89 15.81 0.79
CA ARG A 145 0.09 16.32 1.92
C ARG A 145 -1.21 15.58 2.13
N SER A 146 -1.91 15.16 1.08
CA SER A 146 -3.16 14.40 1.20
C SER A 146 -2.89 13.01 1.77
N LEU A 147 -1.86 12.31 1.29
CA LEU A 147 -1.39 11.04 1.84
C LEU A 147 -1.02 11.19 3.33
N VAL A 148 -0.15 12.14 3.68
CA VAL A 148 0.25 12.39 5.08
C VAL A 148 -0.94 12.83 5.93
N GLY A 149 -1.77 13.73 5.43
CA GLY A 149 -2.93 14.27 6.13
C GLY A 149 -4.01 13.22 6.36
N ASN A 150 -4.27 12.36 5.37
CA ASN A 150 -5.16 11.22 5.52
C ASN A 150 -4.60 10.24 6.54
N VAL A 151 -3.32 9.88 6.42
CA VAL A 151 -2.64 9.05 7.41
C VAL A 151 -2.84 9.60 8.82
N LEU A 152 -2.51 10.86 9.07
CA LEU A 152 -2.67 11.50 10.38
C LEU A 152 -4.12 11.56 10.87
N LYS A 153 -5.09 11.83 9.98
CA LYS A 153 -6.52 11.87 10.34
C LYS A 153 -7.07 10.51 10.74
N PHE A 154 -6.47 9.43 10.26
CA PHE A 154 -6.91 8.05 10.55
C PHE A 154 -6.12 7.39 11.68
N VAL A 155 -5.08 8.06 12.19
CA VAL A 155 -4.44 7.66 13.44
C VAL A 155 -5.42 7.95 14.57
N PRO A 156 -5.88 6.93 15.31
CA PRO A 156 -6.62 7.21 16.53
C PRO A 156 -5.68 8.03 17.43
N ALA A 157 -6.17 9.16 17.97
CA ALA A 157 -5.42 10.13 18.80
C ALA A 157 -5.01 9.55 20.17
N VAL A 158 -4.44 8.34 20.16
CA VAL A 158 -3.97 7.61 21.32
C VAL A 158 -2.52 8.00 21.50
N GLY A 159 -2.30 8.83 22.51
CA GLY A 159 -0.99 9.28 22.94
C GLY A 159 -0.01 8.11 23.03
N THR A 160 1.02 8.17 22.20
CA THR A 160 2.42 7.84 22.51
C THR A 160 2.80 6.44 23.02
N ILE A 161 1.90 5.50 23.33
CA ILE A 161 2.29 4.20 23.92
C ILE A 161 1.53 2.96 23.35
N ALA A 162 0.44 3.11 22.59
CA ALA A 162 -0.34 1.94 22.17
C ALA A 162 0.19 1.23 20.90
N GLY A 163 1.29 0.47 21.04
CA GLY A 163 1.65 -0.73 20.27
C GLY A 163 1.84 -0.63 18.74
N GLY A 164 3.00 -1.08 18.23
CA GLY A 164 3.29 -1.18 16.80
C GLY A 164 2.22 -1.93 15.96
N ALA A 165 1.38 -2.77 16.58
CA ALA A 165 0.25 -3.40 15.93
C ALA A 165 -0.84 -2.43 15.46
N ILE A 166 -1.13 -1.37 16.23
CA ILE A 166 -2.12 -0.35 15.84
C ILE A 166 -1.57 0.46 14.67
N ASN A 167 -0.32 0.91 14.78
CA ASN A 167 0.37 1.64 13.71
C ASN A 167 0.44 0.83 12.42
N ALA A 168 0.82 -0.45 12.51
CA ALA A 168 0.84 -1.35 11.36
C ALA A 168 -0.56 -1.53 10.76
N THR A 169 -1.60 -1.68 11.58
CA THR A 169 -2.98 -1.81 11.09
C THR A 169 -3.43 -0.57 10.33
N VAL A 170 -3.17 0.62 10.87
CA VAL A 170 -3.50 1.90 10.21
C VAL A 170 -2.70 2.05 8.91
N ALA A 171 -1.39 1.81 8.96
CA ALA A 171 -0.51 1.88 7.80
C ALA A 171 -0.97 0.95 6.66
N THR A 172 -1.28 -0.30 7.00
CA THR A 172 -1.82 -1.31 6.09
C THR A 172 -3.14 -0.85 5.49
N THR A 173 -4.11 -0.46 6.31
CA THR A 173 -5.46 -0.09 5.85
C THR A 173 -5.42 1.04 4.82
N ILE A 174 -4.61 2.07 5.10
CA ILE A 174 -4.50 3.26 4.24
C ILE A 174 -3.75 2.92 2.95
N THR A 175 -2.66 2.15 3.05
CA THR A 175 -1.87 1.76 1.88
C THR A 175 -2.67 0.85 0.95
N GLU A 176 -3.42 -0.08 1.51
CA GLU A 176 -4.28 -0.99 0.76
C GLU A 176 -5.42 -0.23 0.09
N ALA A 177 -6.13 0.65 0.83
CA ALA A 177 -7.18 1.47 0.26
C ALA A 177 -6.69 2.36 -0.88
N LEU A 178 -5.52 2.98 -0.71
CA LEU A 178 -4.89 3.80 -1.75
C LEU A 178 -4.60 2.96 -3.01
N GLY A 179 -4.06 1.75 -2.83
CA GLY A 179 -3.73 0.84 -3.92
C GLY A 179 -4.96 0.45 -4.74
N TRP A 180 -6.04 0.05 -4.08
CA TRP A 180 -7.25 -0.37 -4.76
C TRP A 180 -8.00 0.76 -5.44
N VAL A 181 -8.05 1.95 -4.83
CA VAL A 181 -8.60 3.15 -5.49
C VAL A 181 -7.76 3.50 -6.72
N THR A 182 -6.42 3.39 -6.63
CA THR A 182 -5.53 3.62 -7.78
C THR A 182 -5.83 2.65 -8.92
N VAL A 183 -6.00 1.35 -8.61
CA VAL A 183 -6.38 0.33 -9.60
C VAL A 183 -7.71 0.67 -10.27
N LYS A 184 -8.72 1.03 -9.49
CA LYS A 184 -10.04 1.36 -10.03
C LYS A 184 -10.00 2.57 -10.96
N MET A 185 -9.35 3.67 -10.54
CA MET A 185 -9.25 4.86 -11.38
C MET A 185 -8.52 4.57 -12.70
N LEU A 186 -7.39 3.84 -12.65
CA LEU A 186 -6.65 3.44 -13.85
C LEU A 186 -7.49 2.54 -14.77
N ASN A 187 -8.27 1.62 -14.19
CA ASN A 187 -9.18 0.76 -14.95
C ASN A 187 -10.32 1.53 -15.61
N ASP A 188 -10.83 2.57 -14.94
CA ASP A 188 -11.88 3.45 -15.46
C ASP A 188 -11.33 4.47 -16.49
N GLY A 189 -10.02 4.45 -16.77
CA GLY A 189 -9.34 5.42 -17.64
C GLY A 189 -9.19 6.80 -17.02
N GLU A 190 -9.42 6.93 -15.71
CA GLU A 190 -9.28 8.15 -14.95
C GLU A 190 -7.86 8.32 -14.41
N ASP A 191 -7.39 9.57 -14.38
CA ASP A 191 -6.11 9.93 -13.80
C ASP A 191 -6.30 10.55 -12.42
N ILE A 192 -5.65 9.97 -11.39
CA ILE A 192 -5.71 10.44 -10.00
C ILE A 192 -5.34 11.91 -9.87
N PHE A 193 -4.37 12.39 -10.64
CA PHE A 193 -3.87 13.76 -10.57
C PHE A 193 -4.82 14.77 -11.21
N ASN A 194 -5.65 14.32 -12.15
CA ASN A 194 -6.67 15.15 -12.79
C ASN A 194 -8.01 15.08 -12.05
N ASN A 195 -8.30 13.96 -11.38
CA ASN A 195 -9.57 13.68 -10.72
C ASN A 195 -9.41 13.50 -9.19
N VAL A 196 -8.66 14.40 -8.54
CA VAL A 196 -8.35 14.32 -7.10
C VAL A 196 -9.61 14.24 -6.22
N LEU A 197 -10.70 14.92 -6.58
CA LEU A 197 -11.95 14.87 -5.82
C LEU A 197 -12.61 13.48 -5.88
N THR A 198 -12.63 12.85 -7.06
CA THR A 198 -13.12 11.47 -7.23
C THR A 198 -12.26 10.52 -6.40
N PHE A 199 -10.94 10.68 -6.49
CA PHE A 199 -9.98 9.92 -5.70
C PHE A 199 -10.27 10.02 -4.20
N GLU A 200 -10.38 11.24 -3.65
CA GLU A 200 -10.63 11.45 -2.21
C GLU A 200 -11.98 10.86 -1.77
N GLY A 201 -13.01 10.98 -2.61
CA GLY A 201 -14.33 10.39 -2.36
C GLY A 201 -14.27 8.86 -2.27
N GLN A 202 -13.68 8.20 -3.27
CA GLN A 202 -13.51 6.75 -3.31
C GLN A 202 -12.63 6.25 -2.16
N PHE A 203 -11.53 6.95 -1.88
CA PHE A 203 -10.61 6.63 -0.80
C PHE A 203 -11.28 6.72 0.57
N LYS A 204 -11.96 7.83 0.88
CA LYS A 204 -12.69 7.99 2.14
C LYS A 204 -13.79 6.93 2.29
N GLY A 205 -14.50 6.62 1.20
CA GLY A 205 -15.51 5.57 1.17
C GLY A 205 -14.94 4.19 1.51
N LEU A 206 -13.84 3.80 0.87
CA LEU A 206 -13.18 2.52 1.10
C LEU A 206 -12.58 2.42 2.52
N VAL A 207 -11.87 3.45 2.97
CA VAL A 207 -11.32 3.47 4.35
C VAL A 207 -12.43 3.35 5.39
N SER A 208 -13.58 4.02 5.19
CA SER A 208 -14.73 3.87 6.09
C SER A 208 -15.29 2.44 6.11
N LYS A 209 -15.39 1.79 4.94
CA LYS A 209 -15.80 0.37 4.85
C LYS A 209 -14.82 -0.54 5.60
N LEU A 210 -13.51 -0.35 5.40
CA LEU A 210 -12.46 -1.12 6.08
C LEU A 210 -12.49 -0.92 7.61
N GLN A 211 -12.67 0.31 8.08
CA GLN A 211 -12.79 0.60 9.52
C GLN A 211 -14.02 -0.05 10.15
N LYS A 212 -15.17 -0.03 9.46
CA LYS A 212 -16.40 -0.69 9.93
C LYS A 212 -16.22 -2.21 10.00
N ALA A 213 -15.55 -2.81 9.00
CA ALA A 213 -15.21 -4.23 9.02
C ALA A 213 -14.29 -4.60 10.20
N ASN A 214 -13.40 -3.69 10.62
CA ASN A 214 -12.54 -3.88 11.78
C ASN A 214 -13.25 -3.69 13.14
N LYS A 215 -14.32 -2.87 13.20
CA LYS A 215 -15.11 -2.63 14.44
C LYS A 215 -16.16 -3.70 14.75
N LYS A 216 -16.55 -4.54 13.78
CA LYS A 216 -17.41 -5.71 14.03
C LYS A 216 -16.59 -6.81 14.73
N LYS A 217 -16.34 -6.62 16.02
CA LYS A 217 -15.90 -7.64 16.99
C LYS A 217 -16.92 -7.69 18.11
#